data_AF-A0A927RRI3-F1
#
_entry.id   AF-A0A927RRI3-F1
#
_cell.length_a   1.000
_cell.length_b   1.000
_cell.length_c   1.000
_cell.angle_alpha   90.00
_cell.angle_beta   90.00
_cell.angle_gamma   90.00
#
_symmetry.space_group_name_H-M   'P 1'
#
loop_
_entity.id
_entity.type
_entity.pdbx_description
1 polymer ?
#
loop_
_entity_poly.entity_id
_entity_poly.type
_entity_poly.pdbx_seq_one_letter_code
_entity_poly.pdbx_strand_id
1 'polypeptide(L)'
;MKKYRFKKGAKNKFIAYAVTFGVAVLTAIILFVFAIPRLTEAMNSYAIQEKAPAEGEYIGEKLEITFAEEELELGSCIVAEVIMQDMNCMKTAFPEGEYSPYLIGDPLVMAEEAGAVLAINADNSTYNTGGLVIRGSRLYGYEPWEGDMLLTYHDGSIRCVDASEISSEAMADEMIRTGVTNSFCGGFSLIKDGRVAEKTEDWEKKCAYTCIGMVAEGHYIIVVSNSNAGHTAGMTKAELVSLLYKKNCTEAYILESGTECIFIFENQIQNNLCGRKSPREINDIIYFAE
;
A
#
# COMPACT_ATOMS: atom_id res chain seq x y z
N MET A 1 65.06 -33.25 59.97
CA MET A 1 64.20 -33.01 58.78
C MET A 1 62.76 -33.36 59.12
N LYS A 2 61.83 -32.39 59.09
CA LYS A 2 60.40 -32.62 59.32
C LYS A 2 59.78 -33.33 58.11
N LYS A 3 59.28 -34.56 58.27
CA LYS A 3 58.48 -35.27 57.25
C LYS A 3 57.07 -34.67 57.20
N TYR A 4 56.73 -33.97 56.12
CA TYR A 4 55.34 -33.56 55.85
C TYR A 4 54.52 -34.77 55.41
N ARG A 5 53.60 -35.22 56.26
CA ARG A 5 52.55 -36.19 55.93
C ARG A 5 51.43 -35.45 55.19
N PHE A 6 51.27 -35.69 53.88
CA PHE A 6 50.05 -35.26 53.17
C PHE A 6 48.84 -36.00 53.74
N LYS A 7 47.87 -35.25 54.30
CA LYS A 7 46.60 -35.81 54.80
C LYS A 7 45.84 -36.46 53.65
N LYS A 8 45.43 -37.73 53.83
CA LYS A 8 44.73 -38.60 52.87
C LYS A 8 43.44 -37.99 52.26
N GLY A 9 42.87 -36.94 52.87
CA GLY A 9 41.67 -36.26 52.39
C GLY A 9 41.85 -35.26 51.23
N ALA A 10 43.07 -34.81 50.93
CA ALA A 10 43.30 -33.83 49.86
C ALA A 10 43.20 -34.45 48.45
N LYS A 11 43.64 -35.71 48.28
CA LYS A 11 43.55 -36.42 47.00
C LYS A 11 42.10 -36.71 46.58
N ASN A 12 41.24 -37.08 47.52
CA ASN A 12 39.83 -37.38 47.22
C ASN A 12 39.04 -36.13 46.83
N LYS A 13 39.35 -34.96 47.41
CA LYS A 13 38.75 -33.69 46.98
C LYS A 13 39.21 -33.28 45.58
N PHE A 14 40.48 -33.47 45.24
CA PHE A 14 41.01 -33.13 43.92
C PHE A 14 40.40 -34.00 42.80
N ILE A 15 40.25 -35.31 43.07
CA ILE A 15 39.59 -36.25 42.14
C ILE A 15 38.11 -35.90 41.97
N ALA A 16 37.40 -35.57 43.06
CA ALA A 16 36.01 -35.14 42.99
C ALA A 16 35.85 -33.87 42.14
N TYR A 17 36.71 -32.85 42.33
CA TYR A 17 36.67 -31.63 41.51
C TYR A 17 36.99 -31.90 40.03
N ALA A 18 37.96 -32.75 39.73
CA ALA A 18 38.32 -33.10 38.35
C ALA A 18 37.18 -33.87 37.64
N VAL A 19 36.48 -34.77 38.35
CA VAL A 19 35.32 -35.49 37.81
C VAL A 19 34.14 -34.55 37.59
N THR A 20 33.80 -33.69 38.56
CA THR A 20 32.71 -32.72 38.41
C THR A 20 32.99 -31.72 37.29
N PHE A 21 34.23 -31.25 37.16
CA PHE A 21 34.64 -30.36 36.08
C PHE A 21 34.60 -31.06 34.71
N GLY A 22 35.07 -32.31 34.62
CA GLY A 22 35.01 -33.10 33.39
C GLY A 22 33.57 -33.37 32.94
N VAL A 23 32.66 -33.68 33.87
CA VAL A 23 31.23 -33.85 33.57
C VAL A 23 30.63 -32.52 33.11
N ALA A 24 30.91 -31.40 33.77
CA ALA A 24 30.40 -30.09 33.35
C ALA A 24 30.88 -29.70 31.94
N VAL A 25 32.15 -29.95 31.60
CA VAL A 25 32.70 -29.70 30.26
C VAL A 25 32.05 -30.62 29.21
N LEU A 26 31.87 -31.91 29.51
CA LEU A 26 31.21 -32.84 28.59
C LEU A 26 29.74 -32.46 28.37
N THR A 27 29.03 -32.02 29.41
CA THR A 27 27.63 -31.59 29.31
C THR A 27 27.51 -30.30 28.50
N ALA A 28 28.45 -29.36 28.68
CA ALA A 28 28.51 -28.13 27.90
C ALA A 28 28.82 -28.40 26.42
N ILE A 29 29.74 -29.33 26.11
CA ILE A 29 30.04 -29.74 24.72
C ILE A 29 28.82 -30.40 24.08
N ILE A 30 28.13 -31.30 24.78
CA ILE A 30 26.90 -31.95 24.28
C ILE A 30 25.82 -30.89 24.00
N LEU A 31 25.59 -29.96 24.93
CA LEU A 31 24.65 -28.85 24.71
C LEU A 31 25.04 -28.02 23.49
N PHE A 32 26.33 -27.76 23.28
CA PHE A 32 26.81 -27.00 22.12
C PHE A 32 26.61 -27.76 20.79
N VAL A 33 26.94 -29.05 20.76
CA VAL A 33 26.83 -29.91 19.58
C VAL A 33 25.36 -30.10 19.14
N PHE A 34 24.41 -30.14 20.07
CA PHE A 34 22.99 -30.24 19.74
C PHE A 34 22.30 -28.87 19.55
N ALA A 35 22.82 -27.81 20.15
CA ALA A 35 22.26 -26.46 20.00
C ALA A 35 22.63 -25.83 18.66
N ILE A 36 23.86 -25.99 18.16
CA ILE A 36 24.29 -25.36 16.90
C ILE A 36 23.44 -25.81 15.70
N PRO A 37 23.17 -27.12 15.47
CA PRO A 37 22.33 -27.54 14.34
C PRO A 37 20.91 -26.98 14.44
N ARG A 38 20.31 -26.96 15.64
CA ARG A 38 18.98 -26.37 15.87
C ARG A 38 18.94 -24.87 15.69
N LEU A 39 20.00 -24.16 16.11
CA LEU A 39 20.18 -22.73 15.83
C LEU A 39 20.34 -22.49 14.34
N THR A 40 21.04 -23.37 13.62
CA THR A 40 21.24 -23.27 12.17
C THR A 40 19.94 -23.54 11.41
N GLU A 41 19.15 -24.54 11.80
CA GLU A 41 17.81 -24.80 11.26
C GLU A 41 16.83 -23.68 11.58
N ALA A 42 16.84 -23.15 12.81
CA ALA A 42 16.04 -21.99 13.18
C ALA A 42 16.47 -20.76 12.37
N MET A 43 17.76 -20.48 12.25
CA MET A 43 18.28 -19.37 11.44
C MET A 43 17.97 -19.55 9.95
N ASN A 44 17.97 -20.77 9.41
CA ASN A 44 17.53 -21.05 8.05
C ASN A 44 16.00 -20.91 7.88
N SER A 45 15.20 -21.19 8.91
CA SER A 45 13.75 -20.90 8.90
C SER A 45 13.44 -19.39 9.06
N TYR A 46 14.42 -18.62 9.54
CA TYR A 46 14.41 -17.15 9.59
C TYR A 46 15.14 -16.51 8.41
N ALA A 47 15.69 -17.30 7.47
CA ALA A 47 16.03 -16.77 6.17
C ALA A 47 14.74 -16.19 5.61
N ILE A 48 14.71 -14.86 5.45
CA ILE A 48 13.61 -14.13 4.84
C ILE A 48 13.31 -14.87 3.54
N GLN A 49 12.19 -15.58 3.50
CA GLN A 49 11.66 -16.07 2.23
C GLN A 49 11.39 -14.79 1.44
N GLU A 50 12.27 -14.51 0.49
CA GLU A 50 12.11 -13.39 -0.42
C GLU A 50 10.74 -13.60 -1.07
N LYS A 51 9.77 -12.74 -0.74
CA LYS A 51 8.42 -12.80 -1.33
C LYS A 51 8.64 -12.70 -2.83
N ALA A 52 8.14 -13.66 -3.59
CA ALA A 52 8.20 -13.56 -5.05
C ALA A 52 7.56 -12.22 -5.48
N PRO A 53 8.09 -11.55 -6.52
CA PRO A 53 7.51 -10.31 -7.02
C PRO A 53 6.00 -10.50 -7.26
N ALA A 54 5.20 -9.51 -6.87
CA ALA A 54 3.75 -9.61 -7.02
C ALA A 54 3.37 -9.54 -8.51
N GLU A 55 2.64 -10.52 -9.02
CA GLU A 55 2.07 -10.51 -10.36
C GLU A 55 0.71 -11.23 -10.38
N GLY A 56 -0.15 -10.88 -11.32
CA GLY A 56 -1.45 -11.52 -11.47
C GLY A 56 -2.27 -10.97 -12.63
N GLU A 57 -3.30 -11.72 -12.99
CA GLU A 57 -4.25 -11.37 -14.03
C GLU A 57 -5.68 -11.76 -13.64
N TYR A 58 -6.64 -10.98 -14.09
CA TYR A 58 -8.07 -11.27 -14.08
C TYR A 58 -8.62 -10.90 -15.44
N ILE A 59 -9.26 -11.84 -16.12
CA ILE A 59 -9.87 -11.64 -17.44
C ILE A 59 -11.34 -12.04 -17.34
N GLY A 60 -12.20 -11.05 -17.16
CA GLY A 60 -13.65 -11.20 -17.14
C GLY A 60 -14.32 -10.75 -18.45
N GLU A 61 -15.65 -10.71 -18.46
CA GLU A 61 -16.41 -10.23 -19.63
C GLU A 61 -16.44 -8.70 -19.74
N LYS A 62 -16.35 -8.01 -18.59
CA LYS A 62 -16.51 -6.56 -18.43
C LYS A 62 -15.26 -5.85 -17.92
N LEU A 63 -14.33 -6.62 -17.37
CA LEU A 63 -13.15 -6.11 -16.69
C LEU A 63 -11.95 -7.03 -16.96
N GLU A 64 -10.87 -6.43 -17.44
CA GLU A 64 -9.56 -7.05 -17.53
C GLU A 64 -8.58 -6.30 -16.64
N ILE A 65 -7.81 -7.03 -15.84
CA ILE A 65 -6.77 -6.50 -14.96
C ILE A 65 -5.54 -7.35 -15.14
N THR A 66 -4.40 -6.72 -15.39
CA THR A 66 -3.10 -7.36 -15.27
C THR A 66 -2.23 -6.51 -14.38
N PHE A 67 -1.38 -7.12 -13.54
CA PHE A 67 -0.44 -6.36 -12.74
C PHE A 67 0.87 -7.13 -12.53
N ALA A 68 1.93 -6.36 -12.33
CA ALA A 68 3.23 -6.89 -11.95
C ALA A 68 3.98 -5.88 -11.09
N GLU A 69 4.92 -6.38 -10.31
CA GLU A 69 5.89 -5.56 -9.60
C GLU A 69 6.97 -5.07 -10.59
N GLU A 70 7.14 -3.75 -10.66
CA GLU A 70 8.19 -3.09 -11.43
C GLU A 70 9.24 -2.50 -10.48
N GLU A 71 10.51 -2.85 -10.72
CA GLU A 71 11.67 -2.25 -10.06
C GLU A 71 11.99 -0.89 -10.68
N LEU A 72 12.16 0.12 -9.83
CA LEU A 72 12.59 1.47 -10.18
C LEU A 72 14.00 1.73 -9.64
N GLU A 73 14.57 2.88 -9.98
CA GLU A 73 15.91 3.25 -9.51
C GLU A 73 15.98 3.36 -7.99
N LEU A 74 14.89 3.83 -7.35
CA LEU A 74 14.88 4.20 -5.94
C LEU A 74 13.99 3.32 -5.04
N GLY A 75 13.29 2.34 -5.60
CA GLY A 75 12.38 1.40 -4.92
C GLY A 75 11.62 0.51 -5.92
N SER A 76 10.58 -0.20 -5.49
CA SER A 76 9.69 -0.95 -6.39
C SER A 76 8.23 -0.54 -6.21
N CYS A 77 7.39 -0.93 -7.16
CA CYS A 77 5.95 -0.64 -7.14
C CYS A 77 5.16 -1.73 -7.86
N ILE A 78 3.89 -1.86 -7.51
CA ILE A 78 2.95 -2.63 -8.29
C ILE A 78 2.36 -1.71 -9.34
N VAL A 79 2.40 -2.15 -10.60
CA VAL A 79 1.78 -1.47 -11.74
C VAL A 79 0.68 -2.38 -12.28
N ALA A 80 -0.56 -1.91 -12.23
CA ALA A 80 -1.70 -2.60 -12.81
C ALA A 80 -2.24 -1.85 -14.02
N GLU A 81 -2.52 -2.58 -15.08
CA GLU A 81 -3.27 -2.13 -16.24
C GLU A 81 -4.70 -2.65 -16.10
N VAL A 82 -5.66 -1.72 -16.08
CA VAL A 82 -7.08 -2.00 -15.93
C VAL A 82 -7.79 -1.57 -17.21
N ILE A 83 -8.48 -2.50 -17.86
CA ILE A 83 -9.28 -2.25 -19.05
C ILE A 83 -10.71 -2.63 -18.74
N MET A 84 -11.62 -1.66 -18.84
CA MET A 84 -13.04 -1.84 -18.58
C MET A 84 -13.79 -1.87 -19.91
N GLN A 85 -14.60 -2.91 -20.11
CA GLN A 85 -15.60 -2.95 -21.18
C GLN A 85 -16.96 -2.43 -20.68
N ASP A 86 -17.20 -2.43 -19.36
CA ASP A 86 -18.36 -1.79 -18.70
C ASP A 86 -17.86 -0.70 -17.74
N MET A 87 -18.25 0.57 -17.96
CA MET A 87 -17.79 1.70 -17.16
C MET A 87 -18.30 1.66 -15.72
N ASN A 88 -19.29 0.81 -15.41
CA ASN A 88 -19.75 0.59 -14.05
C ASN A 88 -18.81 -0.28 -13.22
N CYS A 89 -17.74 -0.82 -13.80
CA CYS A 89 -16.80 -1.67 -13.05
C CYS A 89 -15.98 -0.90 -12.00
N MET A 90 -15.68 0.39 -12.22
CA MET A 90 -15.05 1.23 -11.20
C MET A 90 -16.10 1.75 -10.22
N LYS A 91 -15.91 1.45 -8.94
CA LYS A 91 -16.83 1.78 -7.86
C LYS A 91 -16.04 2.23 -6.62
N THR A 92 -16.75 2.70 -5.61
CA THR A 92 -16.18 3.07 -4.31
C THR A 92 -16.95 2.41 -3.18
N ALA A 93 -16.28 2.10 -2.07
CA ALA A 93 -16.92 1.55 -0.88
C ALA A 93 -16.45 2.26 0.38
N PHE A 94 -17.36 2.42 1.33
CA PHE A 94 -17.11 2.94 2.66
C PHE A 94 -17.06 1.80 3.68
N PRO A 95 -16.41 1.99 4.84
CA PRO A 95 -16.55 1.09 5.96
C PRO A 95 -18.02 0.94 6.35
N GLU A 96 -18.44 -0.29 6.65
CA GLU A 96 -19.83 -0.61 7.00
C GLU A 96 -20.87 -0.22 5.92
N GLY A 97 -20.43 0.14 4.71
CA GLY A 97 -21.29 0.54 3.59
C GLY A 97 -21.90 1.94 3.70
N GLU A 98 -21.55 2.73 4.73
CA GLU A 98 -22.11 4.06 4.97
C GLU A 98 -21.04 5.15 4.97
N TYR A 99 -21.36 6.29 4.34
CA TYR A 99 -20.50 7.47 4.45
C TYR A 99 -20.56 8.03 5.87
N SER A 100 -19.40 8.16 6.49
CA SER A 100 -19.22 8.95 7.70
C SER A 100 -17.85 9.61 7.67
N PRO A 101 -17.77 10.92 7.91
CA PRO A 101 -16.50 11.64 7.93
C PRO A 101 -15.58 11.24 9.09
N TYR A 102 -16.02 10.38 10.01
CA TYR A 102 -15.24 9.93 11.17
C TYR A 102 -15.02 8.43 11.18
N LEU A 103 -15.62 7.70 10.25
CA LEU A 103 -15.52 6.25 10.20
C LEU A 103 -14.33 5.86 9.32
N ILE A 104 -13.44 5.06 9.89
CA ILE A 104 -12.35 4.38 9.19
C ILE A 104 -12.54 2.87 9.41
N GLY A 105 -12.13 2.07 8.43
CA GLY A 105 -12.24 0.62 8.50
C GLY A 105 -11.10 -0.09 7.79
N ASP A 106 -11.04 -1.40 7.96
CA ASP A 106 -10.05 -2.24 7.29
C ASP A 106 -10.35 -2.29 5.78
N PRO A 107 -9.43 -1.81 4.91
CA PRO A 107 -9.64 -1.86 3.46
C PRO A 107 -9.78 -3.27 2.91
N LEU A 108 -9.22 -4.28 3.56
CA LEU A 108 -9.39 -5.67 3.13
C LEU A 108 -10.84 -6.14 3.34
N VAL A 109 -11.44 -5.77 4.47
CA VAL A 109 -12.85 -6.07 4.76
C VAL A 109 -13.76 -5.33 3.78
N MET A 110 -13.50 -4.04 3.54
CA MET A 110 -14.27 -3.28 2.54
C MET A 110 -14.20 -3.91 1.14
N ALA A 111 -13.00 -4.35 0.71
CA ALA A 111 -12.81 -4.99 -0.58
C ALA A 111 -13.56 -6.34 -0.66
N GLU A 112 -13.49 -7.16 0.39
CA GLU A 112 -14.19 -8.45 0.45
C GLU A 112 -15.71 -8.28 0.43
N GLU A 113 -16.25 -7.38 1.24
CA GLU A 113 -17.69 -7.08 1.30
C GLU A 113 -18.22 -6.49 -0.02
N ALA A 114 -17.40 -5.69 -0.71
CA ALA A 114 -17.72 -5.12 -2.02
C ALA A 114 -17.60 -6.13 -3.18
N GLY A 115 -17.02 -7.31 -2.94
CA GLY A 115 -16.73 -8.29 -4.00
C GLY A 115 -15.69 -7.78 -5.00
N ALA A 116 -14.69 -7.04 -4.52
CA ALA A 116 -13.66 -6.45 -5.36
C ALA A 116 -12.75 -7.51 -6.00
N VAL A 117 -12.50 -7.37 -7.30
CA VAL A 117 -11.39 -8.05 -7.99
C VAL A 117 -10.07 -7.34 -7.65
N LEU A 118 -10.07 -6.01 -7.76
CA LEU A 118 -8.97 -5.13 -7.38
C LEU A 118 -9.51 -4.01 -6.50
N ALA A 119 -8.81 -3.65 -5.42
CA ALA A 119 -9.08 -2.46 -4.63
C ALA A 119 -7.80 -1.73 -4.25
N ILE A 120 -7.88 -0.40 -4.20
CA ILE A 120 -6.83 0.51 -3.72
C ILE A 120 -7.42 1.52 -2.73
N ASN A 121 -6.56 2.14 -1.93
CA ASN A 121 -7.03 3.28 -1.12
C ASN A 121 -7.53 4.42 -2.00
N ALA A 122 -8.50 5.16 -1.49
CA ALA A 122 -9.02 6.36 -2.10
C ALA A 122 -8.39 7.60 -1.44
N ASP A 123 -9.17 8.65 -1.21
CA ASP A 123 -8.74 9.88 -0.57
C ASP A 123 -9.26 10.04 0.86
N ASN A 124 -8.90 11.16 1.48
CA ASN A 124 -9.37 11.49 2.81
C ASN A 124 -10.73 12.19 2.77
N SER A 125 -11.82 11.42 2.71
CA SER A 125 -13.19 11.96 2.66
C SER A 125 -13.73 12.45 4.03
N THR A 126 -12.87 12.90 4.95
CA THR A 126 -13.26 13.29 6.32
C THR A 126 -13.70 14.75 6.45
N TYR A 127 -14.47 15.06 7.49
CA TYR A 127 -15.03 16.40 7.73
C TYR A 127 -13.95 17.47 7.98
N ASN A 128 -12.74 17.08 8.36
CA ASN A 128 -11.69 18.02 8.75
C ASN A 128 -10.76 18.42 7.59
N THR A 129 -10.93 17.85 6.40
CA THR A 129 -10.08 18.14 5.22
C THR A 129 -10.74 19.14 4.25
N GLY A 130 -12.05 19.36 4.37
CA GLY A 130 -12.85 20.14 3.42
C GLY A 130 -12.98 19.45 2.07
N GLY A 131 -13.50 20.16 1.06
CA GLY A 131 -13.57 19.67 -0.31
C GLY A 131 -14.91 19.06 -0.71
N LEU A 132 -14.93 18.42 -1.87
CA LEU A 132 -16.13 17.86 -2.49
C LEU A 132 -16.12 16.33 -2.36
N VAL A 133 -17.16 15.77 -1.76
CA VAL A 133 -17.34 14.32 -1.64
C VAL A 133 -18.55 13.88 -2.46
N ILE A 134 -18.28 13.40 -3.68
CA ILE A 134 -19.21 12.67 -4.52
C ILE A 134 -18.74 11.22 -4.56
N ARG A 135 -19.65 10.27 -4.34
CA ARG A 135 -19.44 8.83 -4.56
C ARG A 135 -20.65 8.21 -5.22
N GLY A 136 -20.46 7.41 -6.26
CA GLY A 136 -21.56 6.76 -6.99
C GLY A 136 -22.64 7.74 -7.46
N SER A 137 -22.25 8.93 -7.94
CA SER A 137 -23.15 10.00 -8.40
C SER A 137 -24.07 10.58 -7.31
N ARG A 138 -23.64 10.51 -6.05
CA ARG A 138 -24.33 11.11 -4.90
C ARG A 138 -23.41 12.08 -4.18
N LEU A 139 -23.92 13.27 -3.89
CA LEU A 139 -23.26 14.26 -3.04
C LEU A 139 -23.39 13.89 -1.56
N TYR A 140 -22.26 13.82 -0.86
CA TYR A 140 -22.17 13.54 0.58
C TYR A 140 -21.71 14.74 1.39
N GLY A 141 -20.93 15.64 0.79
CA GLY A 141 -20.46 16.86 1.44
C GLY A 141 -19.78 17.81 0.48
N TYR A 142 -19.85 19.10 0.79
CA TYR A 142 -19.14 20.17 0.10
C TYR A 142 -18.68 21.21 1.11
N GLU A 143 -17.37 21.46 1.13
CA GLU A 143 -16.78 22.62 1.77
C GLU A 143 -15.77 23.27 0.80
N PRO A 144 -15.71 24.61 0.70
CA PRO A 144 -14.72 25.28 -0.14
C PRO A 144 -13.31 24.80 0.20
N TRP A 145 -12.55 24.42 -0.82
CA TRP A 145 -11.21 23.87 -0.68
C TRP A 145 -10.35 24.31 -1.87
N GLU A 146 -9.05 24.43 -1.62
CA GLU A 146 -8.05 24.80 -2.62
C GLU A 146 -7.10 23.61 -2.80
N GLY A 147 -6.80 23.27 -4.06
CA GLY A 147 -5.91 22.17 -4.39
C GLY A 147 -6.42 21.36 -5.58
N ASP A 148 -5.60 20.38 -5.97
CA ASP A 148 -5.95 19.46 -7.04
C ASP A 148 -7.04 18.47 -6.60
N MET A 149 -7.95 18.15 -7.50
CA MET A 149 -8.99 17.16 -7.30
C MET A 149 -9.12 16.25 -8.52
N LEU A 150 -9.32 14.97 -8.27
CA LEU A 150 -9.66 14.00 -9.31
C LEU A 150 -11.17 13.84 -9.41
N LEU A 151 -11.71 13.92 -10.62
CA LEU A 151 -13.07 13.55 -10.95
C LEU A 151 -13.07 12.28 -11.79
N THR A 152 -14.06 11.42 -11.56
CA THR A 152 -14.36 10.25 -12.41
C THR A 152 -15.74 10.44 -13.03
N TYR A 153 -15.95 9.89 -14.24
CA TYR A 153 -17.16 10.08 -15.02
C TYR A 153 -17.78 8.76 -15.47
N HIS A 154 -19.09 8.77 -15.78
CA HIS A 154 -19.82 7.61 -16.29
C HIS A 154 -19.29 7.06 -17.62
N ASP A 155 -18.61 7.89 -18.41
CA ASP A 155 -17.99 7.48 -19.67
C ASP A 155 -16.63 6.79 -19.46
N GLY A 156 -16.17 6.64 -18.22
CA GLY A 156 -14.86 6.08 -17.90
C GLY A 156 -13.72 7.09 -17.99
N SER A 157 -14.01 8.36 -18.25
CA SER A 157 -12.97 9.37 -18.18
C SER A 157 -12.65 9.77 -16.73
N ILE A 158 -11.40 10.14 -16.48
CA ILE A 158 -11.01 10.86 -15.26
C ILE A 158 -10.50 12.25 -15.65
N ARG A 159 -10.60 13.22 -14.74
CA ARG A 159 -10.09 14.59 -14.95
C ARG A 159 -9.45 15.13 -13.69
N CYS A 160 -8.25 15.68 -13.83
CA CYS A 160 -7.59 16.48 -12.81
C CYS A 160 -8.08 17.95 -12.90
N VAL A 161 -8.74 18.46 -11.87
CA VAL A 161 -9.30 19.84 -11.82
C VAL A 161 -8.81 20.59 -10.59
N ASP A 162 -8.92 21.91 -10.62
CA ASP A 162 -8.69 22.75 -9.44
C ASP A 162 -9.99 22.82 -8.64
N ALA A 163 -9.95 22.37 -7.39
CA ALA A 163 -11.14 22.35 -6.53
C ALA A 163 -11.68 23.75 -6.20
N SER A 164 -10.84 24.80 -6.30
CA SER A 164 -11.26 26.18 -6.06
C SER A 164 -12.25 26.70 -7.11
N GLU A 165 -12.35 26.02 -8.27
CA GLU A 165 -13.36 26.31 -9.29
C GLU A 165 -14.78 25.90 -8.83
N ILE A 166 -14.90 25.04 -7.82
CA ILE A 166 -16.18 24.51 -7.33
C ILE A 166 -16.65 25.36 -6.16
N SER A 167 -17.68 26.16 -6.42
CA SER A 167 -18.10 27.24 -5.54
C SER A 167 -19.41 26.98 -4.77
N SER A 168 -20.09 25.85 -5.02
CA SER A 168 -21.34 25.51 -4.31
C SER A 168 -21.77 24.06 -4.48
N GLU A 169 -22.62 23.58 -3.58
CA GLU A 169 -23.37 22.32 -3.73
C GLU A 169 -24.19 22.27 -5.02
N ALA A 170 -24.79 23.39 -5.45
CA ALA A 170 -25.56 23.45 -6.68
C ALA A 170 -24.70 23.19 -7.94
N MET A 171 -23.42 23.57 -7.91
CA MET A 171 -22.46 23.23 -8.96
C MET A 171 -22.09 21.75 -8.91
N ALA A 172 -21.91 21.17 -7.71
CA ALA A 172 -21.69 19.74 -7.55
C ALA A 172 -22.88 18.90 -8.08
N ASP A 173 -24.12 19.34 -7.82
CA ASP A 173 -25.31 18.70 -8.40
C ASP A 173 -25.31 18.76 -9.93
N GLU A 174 -24.88 19.87 -10.53
CA GLU A 174 -24.73 19.97 -11.98
C GLU A 174 -23.64 19.03 -12.50
N MET A 175 -22.50 18.96 -11.83
CA MET A 175 -21.42 18.03 -12.17
C MET A 175 -21.93 16.59 -12.21
N ILE A 176 -22.70 16.17 -11.19
CA ILE A 176 -23.35 14.86 -11.15
C ILE A 176 -24.29 14.67 -12.35
N ARG A 177 -25.14 15.66 -12.67
CA ARG A 177 -26.03 15.60 -13.85
C ARG A 177 -25.28 15.48 -15.17
N THR A 178 -24.10 16.10 -15.27
CA THR A 178 -23.24 16.05 -16.46
C THR A 178 -22.33 14.82 -16.50
N GLY A 179 -22.39 13.97 -15.48
CA GLY A 179 -21.84 12.62 -15.51
C GLY A 179 -20.72 12.32 -14.53
N VAL A 180 -20.41 13.24 -13.58
CA VAL A 180 -19.44 12.96 -12.52
C VAL A 180 -19.98 11.88 -11.58
N THR A 181 -19.21 10.83 -11.39
CA THR A 181 -19.55 9.69 -10.53
C THR A 181 -18.86 9.77 -9.17
N ASN A 182 -17.59 10.21 -9.13
CA ASN A 182 -16.84 10.34 -7.87
C ASN A 182 -15.88 11.55 -7.93
N SER A 183 -15.57 12.12 -6.76
CA SER A 183 -14.58 13.20 -6.60
C SER A 183 -13.57 12.88 -5.49
N PHE A 184 -12.28 13.08 -5.70
CA PHE A 184 -11.24 12.80 -4.71
C PHE A 184 -10.34 14.02 -4.51
N CYS A 185 -10.33 14.58 -3.29
CA CYS A 185 -9.56 15.74 -2.85
C CYS A 185 -8.30 15.32 -2.06
N GLY A 186 -7.41 16.27 -1.75
CA GLY A 186 -6.25 16.03 -0.88
C GLY A 186 -5.05 15.32 -1.52
N GLY A 187 -5.12 15.06 -2.82
CA GLY A 187 -4.06 14.47 -3.62
C GLY A 187 -3.29 15.50 -4.46
N PHE A 188 -2.66 15.04 -5.53
CA PHE A 188 -1.86 15.90 -6.41
C PHE A 188 -1.95 15.48 -7.88
N SER A 189 -2.24 16.42 -8.77
CA SER A 189 -2.25 16.21 -10.22
C SER A 189 -0.82 16.04 -10.72
N LEU A 190 -0.54 14.95 -11.42
CA LEU A 190 0.77 14.68 -12.03
C LEU A 190 0.78 14.97 -13.53
N ILE A 191 -0.30 14.56 -14.21
CA ILE A 191 -0.50 14.76 -15.64
C ILE A 191 -1.92 15.28 -15.82
N LYS A 192 -2.06 16.35 -16.59
CA LYS A 192 -3.34 16.98 -16.92
C LYS A 192 -3.31 17.40 -18.38
N ASP A 193 -4.33 17.03 -19.15
CA ASP A 193 -4.43 17.30 -20.58
C ASP A 193 -3.16 16.84 -21.37
N GLY A 194 -2.59 15.70 -20.96
CA GLY A 194 -1.35 15.14 -21.53
C GLY A 194 -0.08 15.91 -21.19
N ARG A 195 -0.12 16.86 -20.25
CA ARG A 195 1.01 17.68 -19.81
C ARG A 195 1.36 17.42 -18.35
N VAL A 196 2.66 17.37 -18.04
CA VAL A 196 3.17 17.27 -16.68
C VAL A 196 2.69 18.51 -15.92
N ALA A 197 2.12 18.31 -14.73
CA ALA A 197 1.76 19.40 -13.85
C ALA A 197 2.99 20.25 -13.45
N GLU A 198 2.76 21.52 -13.09
CA GLU A 198 3.85 22.38 -12.64
C GLU A 198 4.52 21.83 -11.38
N LYS A 199 5.84 22.00 -11.28
CA LYS A 199 6.63 21.54 -10.13
C LYS A 199 6.52 22.49 -8.93
N THR A 200 5.31 22.71 -8.44
CA THR A 200 5.02 23.58 -7.28
C THR A 200 5.22 22.88 -5.93
N GLU A 201 5.28 21.56 -5.94
CA GLU A 201 5.49 20.68 -4.78
C GLU A 201 6.92 20.12 -4.69
N ASP A 202 7.24 19.40 -3.61
CA ASP A 202 8.49 18.63 -3.56
C ASP A 202 8.38 17.36 -4.41
N TRP A 203 8.97 17.41 -5.61
CA TRP A 203 8.96 16.32 -6.59
C TRP A 203 10.01 15.23 -6.31
N GLU A 204 11.07 15.58 -5.58
CA GLU A 204 12.21 14.69 -5.31
C GLU A 204 12.07 13.98 -3.95
N LYS A 205 11.09 14.40 -3.13
CA LYS A 205 10.73 13.70 -1.90
C LYS A 205 10.24 12.29 -2.19
N LYS A 206 10.90 11.33 -1.57
CA LYS A 206 10.47 9.94 -1.53
C LYS A 206 9.27 9.76 -0.60
N CYS A 207 8.26 9.07 -1.09
CA CYS A 207 7.11 8.62 -0.32
C CYS A 207 6.58 7.32 -0.92
N ALA A 208 5.76 6.60 -0.16
CA ALA A 208 4.85 5.63 -0.77
C ALA A 208 3.68 6.41 -1.38
N TYR A 209 3.36 6.13 -2.64
CA TYR A 209 2.26 6.73 -3.38
C TYR A 209 1.31 5.65 -3.90
N THR A 210 0.02 5.98 -3.89
CA THR A 210 -1.01 5.33 -4.70
C THR A 210 -1.41 6.33 -5.79
N CYS A 211 -1.46 5.89 -7.03
CA CYS A 211 -1.76 6.76 -8.16
C CYS A 211 -2.66 6.05 -9.17
N ILE A 212 -3.57 6.80 -9.75
CA ILE A 212 -4.37 6.41 -10.89
C ILE A 212 -4.01 7.30 -12.08
N GLY A 213 -3.69 6.69 -13.21
CA GLY A 213 -3.51 7.33 -14.50
C GLY A 213 -4.50 6.78 -15.52
N MET A 214 -4.88 7.59 -16.49
CA MET A 214 -5.79 7.21 -17.58
C MET A 214 -5.06 7.28 -18.91
N VAL A 215 -5.07 6.19 -19.66
CA VAL A 215 -4.57 6.10 -21.05
C VAL A 215 -5.67 6.48 -22.02
N ALA A 216 -6.88 5.96 -21.77
CA ALA A 216 -8.11 6.28 -22.48
C ALA A 216 -9.32 6.07 -21.54
N GLU A 217 -10.52 6.46 -21.96
CA GLU A 217 -11.75 6.18 -21.21
C GLU A 217 -11.86 4.67 -20.88
N GLY A 218 -11.98 4.33 -19.58
CA GLY A 218 -12.03 2.95 -19.12
C GLY A 218 -10.71 2.18 -19.17
N HIS A 219 -9.60 2.82 -19.57
CA HIS A 219 -8.26 2.22 -19.61
C HIS A 219 -7.32 2.96 -18.66
N TYR A 220 -7.01 2.34 -17.53
CA TYR A 220 -6.25 2.96 -16.45
C TYR A 220 -4.95 2.22 -16.16
N ILE A 221 -3.98 3.00 -15.68
CA ILE A 221 -2.75 2.51 -15.06
C ILE A 221 -2.83 2.86 -13.58
N ILE A 222 -2.80 1.85 -12.72
CA ILE A 222 -2.76 2.02 -11.27
C ILE A 222 -1.35 1.71 -10.80
N VAL A 223 -0.80 2.58 -9.96
CA VAL A 223 0.54 2.42 -9.41
C VAL A 223 0.45 2.49 -7.90
N VAL A 224 0.91 1.46 -7.21
CA VAL A 224 1.00 1.44 -5.74
C VAL A 224 2.42 1.12 -5.33
N SER A 225 3.03 2.02 -4.56
CA SER A 225 4.40 1.84 -4.09
C SER A 225 4.55 0.61 -3.21
N ASN A 226 5.64 -0.13 -3.41
CA ASN A 226 5.99 -1.29 -2.62
C ASN A 226 7.06 -0.92 -1.58
N SER A 227 6.65 -0.38 -0.43
CA SER A 227 7.60 0.15 0.57
C SER A 227 7.75 -0.77 1.78
N ASN A 228 8.99 -1.12 2.10
CA ASN A 228 9.34 -1.91 3.29
C ASN A 228 9.79 -1.07 4.49
N ALA A 229 9.92 0.26 4.34
CA ALA A 229 10.62 1.11 5.32
C ALA A 229 9.89 2.44 5.59
N GLY A 230 8.73 2.38 6.24
CA GLY A 230 7.98 3.57 6.65
C GLY A 230 7.48 4.41 5.47
N HIS A 231 6.80 5.53 5.78
CA HIS A 231 6.16 6.37 4.77
C HIS A 231 7.15 7.16 3.90
N THR A 232 8.43 7.28 4.29
CA THR A 232 9.47 8.03 3.55
C THR A 232 10.25 7.18 2.55
N ALA A 233 9.95 5.88 2.46
CA ALA A 233 10.52 4.98 1.46
C ALA A 233 9.48 4.70 0.36
N GLY A 234 9.96 4.48 -0.85
CA GLY A 234 9.14 4.38 -2.06
C GLY A 234 9.81 5.13 -3.20
N MET A 235 9.00 5.85 -3.96
CA MET A 235 9.42 6.54 -5.17
C MET A 235 9.28 8.06 -5.02
N THR A 236 9.87 8.78 -5.97
CA THR A 236 9.66 10.22 -6.16
C THR A 236 8.47 10.48 -7.08
N LYS A 237 7.88 11.69 -7.02
CA LYS A 237 6.84 12.08 -7.99
C LYS A 237 7.42 12.11 -9.41
N ALA A 238 8.70 12.45 -9.55
CA ALA A 238 9.40 12.47 -10.84
C ALA A 238 9.49 11.06 -11.48
N GLU A 239 9.80 10.02 -10.69
CA GLU A 239 9.77 8.63 -11.16
C GLU A 239 8.36 8.21 -11.56
N LEU A 240 7.37 8.55 -10.74
CA LEU A 240 5.96 8.21 -10.99
C LEU A 240 5.44 8.84 -12.29
N VAL A 241 5.72 10.13 -12.52
CA VAL A 241 5.40 10.81 -13.79
C VAL A 241 6.10 10.16 -14.96
N SER A 242 7.39 9.83 -14.83
CA SER A 242 8.15 9.19 -15.90
C SER A 242 7.56 7.84 -16.30
N LEU A 243 7.15 7.04 -15.30
CA LEU A 243 6.46 5.76 -15.49
C LEU A 243 5.11 5.96 -16.22
N LEU A 244 4.26 6.84 -15.72
CA LEU A 244 2.91 7.08 -16.26
C LEU A 244 2.96 7.67 -17.67
N TYR A 245 3.90 8.56 -17.95
CA TYR A 245 4.15 9.07 -19.31
C TYR A 245 4.56 7.97 -20.27
N LYS A 246 5.44 7.05 -19.84
CA LYS A 246 5.87 5.90 -20.65
C LYS A 246 4.70 4.97 -20.97
N LYS A 247 3.70 4.92 -20.09
CA LYS A 247 2.45 4.17 -20.29
C LYS A 247 1.38 4.98 -21.04
N ASN A 248 1.71 6.17 -21.55
CA ASN A 248 0.84 7.06 -22.32
C ASN A 248 -0.38 7.61 -21.55
N CYS A 249 -0.27 7.77 -20.23
CA CYS A 249 -1.35 8.40 -19.47
C CYS A 249 -1.55 9.88 -19.89
N THR A 250 -2.79 10.29 -20.14
CA THR A 250 -3.18 11.67 -20.45
C THR A 250 -3.63 12.44 -19.21
N GLU A 251 -4.10 11.73 -18.19
CA GLU A 251 -4.45 12.23 -16.87
C GLU A 251 -3.77 11.34 -15.84
N ALA A 252 -3.28 11.92 -14.74
CA ALA A 252 -2.77 11.15 -13.62
C ALA A 252 -2.82 11.93 -12.31
N TYR A 253 -3.21 11.24 -11.24
CA TYR A 253 -3.44 11.82 -9.93
C TYR A 253 -2.96 10.91 -8.81
N ILE A 254 -2.26 11.48 -7.83
CA ILE A 254 -1.86 10.81 -6.60
C ILE A 254 -3.02 10.86 -5.60
N LEU A 255 -3.43 9.71 -5.07
CA LEU A 255 -4.42 9.55 -4.00
C LEU A 255 -3.74 9.67 -2.61
N GLU A 256 -4.40 9.23 -1.54
CA GLU A 256 -3.74 9.18 -0.23
C GLU A 256 -2.43 8.36 -0.30
N SER A 257 -1.41 8.89 0.37
CA SER A 257 -0.02 8.47 0.26
C SER A 257 0.53 8.07 1.62
N GLY A 258 1.59 7.26 1.64
CA GLY A 258 2.25 6.83 2.87
C GLY A 258 1.72 5.49 3.38
N THR A 259 1.25 5.45 4.62
CA THR A 259 0.82 4.19 5.27
C THR A 259 -0.53 3.67 4.82
N GLU A 260 -1.25 4.51 4.09
CA GLU A 260 -2.57 4.34 3.51
C GLU A 260 -2.49 3.54 2.20
N CYS A 261 -1.33 3.56 1.53
CA CYS A 261 -1.08 2.85 0.28
C CYS A 261 -1.37 1.35 0.39
N ILE A 262 -2.36 0.90 -0.38
CA ILE A 262 -2.75 -0.50 -0.41
C ILE A 262 -3.16 -0.93 -1.82
N PHE A 263 -2.79 -2.15 -2.19
CA PHE A 263 -3.21 -2.84 -3.39
C PHE A 263 -3.72 -4.22 -2.98
N ILE A 264 -5.03 -4.43 -3.12
CA ILE A 264 -5.71 -5.69 -2.82
C ILE A 264 -6.14 -6.29 -4.14
N PHE A 265 -5.74 -7.53 -4.40
CA PHE A 265 -6.19 -8.29 -5.56
C PHE A 265 -6.73 -9.64 -5.09
N GLU A 266 -7.95 -9.98 -5.50
CA GLU A 266 -8.67 -11.19 -5.09
C GLU A 266 -8.58 -11.47 -3.57
N ASN A 267 -8.95 -10.47 -2.76
CA ASN A 267 -8.92 -10.52 -1.29
C ASN A 267 -7.52 -10.77 -0.69
N GLN A 268 -6.45 -10.44 -1.41
CA GLN A 268 -5.08 -10.53 -0.91
C GLN A 268 -4.33 -9.21 -1.09
N ILE A 269 -3.66 -8.77 -0.03
CA ILE A 269 -2.78 -7.60 -0.07
C ILE A 269 -1.50 -7.97 -0.82
N GLN A 270 -1.25 -7.28 -1.93
CA GLN A 270 -0.12 -7.56 -2.81
C GLN A 270 1.11 -6.70 -2.47
N ASN A 271 0.91 -5.43 -2.10
CA ASN A 271 2.00 -4.52 -1.75
C ASN A 271 2.48 -4.67 -0.31
N ASN A 272 3.68 -4.17 -0.05
CA ASN A 272 4.26 -4.02 1.28
C ASN A 272 3.67 -2.78 1.96
N LEU A 273 3.26 -2.95 3.21
CA LEU A 273 2.48 -1.97 3.97
C LEU A 273 3.35 -0.95 4.72
N CYS A 274 4.40 -0.42 4.06
CA CYS A 274 5.30 0.59 4.63
C CYS A 274 5.92 0.15 5.98
N GLY A 275 6.25 -1.14 6.13
CA GLY A 275 6.80 -1.72 7.36
C GLY A 275 5.76 -2.06 8.44
N ARG A 276 4.46 -1.92 8.16
CA ARG A 276 3.38 -2.36 9.05
C ARG A 276 3.10 -3.85 8.89
N LYS A 277 2.52 -4.45 9.93
CA LYS A 277 2.07 -5.85 9.92
C LYS A 277 0.62 -6.04 9.42
N SER A 278 -0.15 -4.95 9.43
CA SER A 278 -1.55 -4.91 9.04
C SER A 278 -1.81 -3.59 8.30
N PRO A 279 -2.81 -3.56 7.41
CA PRO A 279 -3.16 -2.34 6.70
C PRO A 279 -3.53 -1.24 7.69
N ARG A 280 -3.39 0.01 7.24
CA ARG A 280 -3.97 1.13 7.96
C ARG A 280 -5.47 1.16 7.67
N GLU A 281 -6.26 1.48 8.69
CA GLU A 281 -7.68 1.75 8.50
C GLU A 281 -7.86 3.07 7.73
N ILE A 282 -8.73 3.06 6.72
CA ILE A 282 -8.97 4.20 5.82
C ILE A 282 -10.47 4.47 5.68
N ASN A 283 -10.81 5.63 5.11
CA ASN A 283 -12.20 6.10 5.03
C ASN A 283 -12.99 5.52 3.86
N ASP A 284 -12.31 5.15 2.77
CA ASP A 284 -12.91 4.52 1.61
C ASP A 284 -11.86 3.90 0.69
N ILE A 285 -12.35 3.09 -0.26
CA ILE A 285 -11.57 2.47 -1.32
C ILE A 285 -12.13 2.81 -2.68
N ILE A 286 -11.25 2.82 -3.69
CA ILE A 286 -11.65 2.64 -5.09
C ILE A 286 -11.49 1.15 -5.39
N TYR A 287 -12.49 0.53 -6.00
CA TYR A 287 -12.42 -0.87 -6.38
C TYR A 287 -13.00 -1.13 -7.76
N PHE A 288 -12.58 -2.26 -8.32
CA PHE A 288 -12.98 -2.76 -9.62
C PHE A 288 -13.63 -4.13 -9.45
N ALA A 289 -14.84 -4.29 -9.96
CA ALA A 289 -15.60 -5.52 -9.93
C ALA A 289 -16.62 -5.56 -11.08
N GLU A 290 -17.06 -6.76 -11.47
CA GLU A 290 -18.10 -6.93 -12.49
C GLU A 290 -19.55 -6.72 -11.97
#